data_AF-A0A1G4VBR2-F1
#
_entry.id   AF-A0A1G4VBR2-F1
#
_cell.length_a   1.000
_cell.length_b   1.000
_cell.length_c   1.000
_cell.angle_alpha   90.00
_cell.angle_beta   90.00
_cell.angle_gamma   90.00
#
_symmetry.space_group_name_H-M   'P 1'
#
loop_
_entity.id
_entity.type
_entity.pdbx_description
1 polymer ?
#
loop_
_entity_poly.entity_id
_entity_poly.type
_entity_poly.pdbx_seq_one_letter_code
_entity_poly.pdbx_strand_id
1 'polypeptide(L)' 'MKRFANLKAYMALSAIAGVFVGLIVLFGTRFVETAIIWGLATFIFSLILVATLDLTFKPDDSDPNKPKLS' A
#
# COMPACT_ATOMS: atom_id res chain seq x y z
N MET A 1 -9.63 16.91 -8.50
CA MET A 1 -8.90 15.64 -8.77
C MET A 1 -7.53 15.67 -8.07
N LYS A 2 -7.43 15.22 -6.81
CA LYS A 2 -6.15 15.06 -6.08
C LYS A 2 -5.86 13.60 -5.67
N ARG A 3 -6.51 12.63 -6.31
CA ARG A 3 -6.38 11.19 -5.96
C ARG A 3 -4.98 10.61 -6.23
N PHE A 4 -4.28 11.12 -7.24
CA PHE A 4 -2.96 10.59 -7.64
C PHE A 4 -1.75 11.32 -7.05
N ALA A 5 -1.95 12.39 -6.28
CA ALA A 5 -0.83 13.14 -5.70
C ALA A 5 0.01 12.27 -4.75
N ASN A 6 -0.61 11.27 -4.12
CA ASN A 6 0.05 10.37 -3.17
C ASN A 6 0.39 8.99 -3.74
N LEU A 7 0.05 8.70 -5.01
CA LEU A 7 0.35 7.40 -5.62
C LEU A 7 1.86 7.14 -5.67
N LYS A 8 2.65 8.17 -6.00
CA LYS A 8 4.12 8.10 -5.94
C LYS A 8 4.63 7.78 -4.54
N ALA A 9 4.04 8.38 -3.51
CA ALA A 9 4.44 8.16 -2.13
C ALA A 9 4.13 6.73 -1.68
N TYR A 10 2.94 6.21 -1.99
CA TYR A 10 2.57 4.84 -1.68
C TYR A 10 3.42 3.82 -2.44
N MET A 11 3.68 4.04 -3.73
CA MET A 11 4.55 3.18 -4.53
C MET A 11 5.99 3.15 -3.98
N ALA A 12 6.52 4.31 -3.58
CA ALA A 12 7.84 4.40 -2.94
C ALA A 12 7.87 3.69 -1.59
N LEU A 13 6.84 3.87 -0.75
CA LEU A 13 6.70 3.19 0.54
C LEU A 13 6.62 1.67 0.38
N SER A 14 5.80 1.18 -0.55
CA SER A 14 5.72 -0.25 -0.85
C SER A 14 7.07 -0.79 -1.31
N ALA A 15 7.79 -0.07 -2.16
CA ALA A 15 9.11 -0.49 -2.65
C ALA A 15 10.12 -0.58 -1.50
N ILE A 16 10.14 0.42 -0.60
CA ILE A 16 10.98 0.41 0.60
C ILE A 16 10.61 -0.77 1.50
N ALA A 17 9.32 -1.04 1.71
CA ALA A 17 8.84 -2.16 2.51
C ALA A 17 9.27 -3.52 1.90
N GLY A 18 9.17 -3.68 0.58
CA GLY A 18 9.63 -4.87 -0.12
C GLY A 18 11.14 -5.09 0.01
N VAL A 19 11.94 -4.04 -0.16
CA VAL A 19 13.39 -4.11 0.05
C VAL A 19 13.71 -4.44 1.51
N PHE A 20 13.02 -3.81 2.46
CA PHE A 20 13.23 -4.04 3.89
C PHE A 20 12.96 -5.49 4.28
N VAL A 21 11.83 -6.07 3.83
CA VAL A 21 11.50 -7.47 4.08
C VAL A 21 12.48 -8.40 3.36
N GLY A 22 12.84 -8.08 2.11
CA GLY A 22 13.84 -8.84 1.36
C GLY A 22 15.18 -8.89 2.10
N LEU A 23 15.63 -7.79 2.70
CA LEU A 23 16.83 -7.75 3.52
C LEU A 23 16.70 -8.62 4.78
N ILE A 24 15.58 -8.53 5.51
CA ILE A 24 15.33 -9.38 6.68
C ILE A 24 15.42 -10.86 6.31
N VAL A 25 14.76 -11.25 5.22
CA VAL A 25 14.76 -12.65 4.75
C VAL A 25 16.15 -13.06 4.27
N LEU A 26 16.91 -12.17 3.63
CA LEU A 26 18.29 -12.44 3.22
C LEU A 26 19.19 -12.71 4.43
N PHE A 27 19.10 -11.89 5.49
CA PHE A 27 19.90 -12.08 6.69
C PHE A 27 19.45 -13.28 7.52
N GLY A 28 18.15 -13.58 7.54
CA GLY A 28 17.58 -14.71 8.28
C GLY A 28 17.80 -16.07 7.61
N THR A 29 17.69 -16.14 6.28
CA THR A 29 17.74 -17.41 5.54
C THR A 29 19.07 -17.64 4.82
N ARG A 30 19.84 -16.59 4.54
CA ARG A 30 21.04 -16.61 3.68
C ARG A 30 20.82 -17.12 2.25
N PHE A 31 19.56 -17.27 1.83
CA PHE A 31 19.19 -17.67 0.48
C PHE A 31 18.71 -16.46 -0.32
N VAL A 32 19.44 -16.12 -1.38
CA VAL A 32 19.16 -14.93 -2.22
C VAL A 32 17.83 -15.06 -2.95
N GLU A 33 17.52 -16.25 -3.48
CA GLU A 33 16.27 -16.51 -4.20
C GLU A 33 15.05 -16.31 -3.29
N THR A 34 15.10 -16.87 -2.08
CA THR A 34 14.05 -16.72 -1.07
C THR A 34 13.86 -15.24 -0.69
N ALA A 35 14.95 -14.49 -0.51
CA ALA A 35 14.90 -13.07 -0.19
C ALA A 35 14.20 -12.24 -1.29
N ILE A 36 14.53 -12.51 -2.56
CA ILE A 36 13.94 -11.82 -3.70
C ILE A 36 12.44 -12.11 -3.79
N ILE A 37 12.05 -13.39 -3.67
CA ILE A 37 10.64 -13.80 -3.74
C ILE A 37 9.83 -13.10 -2.64
N TRP A 38 10.30 -13.13 -1.38
CA TRP A 38 9.58 -12.51 -0.27
C TRP A 38 9.56 -10.98 -0.33
N GLY A 39 10.63 -10.35 -0.81
CA GLY A 39 10.67 -8.91 -1.01
C GLY A 39 9.67 -8.45 -2.09
N LEU A 40 9.64 -9.14 -3.24
CA LEU A 40 8.68 -8.87 -4.31
C LEU A 40 7.24 -9.19 -3.91
N ALA A 41 7.02 -10.30 -3.20
CA ALA A 41 5.70 -10.66 -2.69
C ALA A 41 5.15 -9.58 -1.75
N THR A 42 6.00 -9.08 -0.84
CA THR A 42 5.63 -7.99 0.09
C THR A 42 5.31 -6.69 -0.65
N PHE A 43 6.11 -6.35 -1.67
CA PHE A 43 5.85 -5.18 -2.50
C PHE A 43 4.47 -5.24 -3.15
N ILE A 44 4.16 -6.36 -3.82
CA ILE A 44 2.86 -6.57 -4.48
C ILE A 44 1.72 -6.53 -3.45
N PHE A 45 1.88 -7.22 -2.32
CA PHE A 45 0.86 -7.28 -1.28
C PHE A 45 0.58 -5.90 -0.68
N SER A 46 1.61 -5.08 -0.48
CA SER A 46 1.48 -3.71 -0.01
C SER A 46 0.68 -2.84 -1.01
N LEU A 47 0.93 -2.97 -2.31
CA LEU A 47 0.17 -2.25 -3.33
C LEU A 47 -1.31 -2.66 -3.33
N ILE A 48 -1.58 -3.97 -3.24
CA ILE A 48 -2.95 -4.50 -3.16
C ILE A 48 -3.66 -3.94 -1.92
N LEU A 49 -2.98 -3.91 -0.78
CA LEU A 49 -3.53 -3.38 0.47
C LEU A 49 -3.92 -1.90 0.33
N VAL A 50 -3.01 -1.06 -0.15
CA VAL A 50 -3.28 0.37 -0.34
C VAL A 50 -4.41 0.59 -1.34
N ALA A 51 -4.41 -0.14 -2.46
CA ALA A 51 -5.48 -0.05 -3.45
C ALA A 51 -6.84 -0.45 -2.86
N THR A 52 -6.87 -1.49 -2.03
CA THR A 52 -8.10 -1.95 -1.36
C THR A 52 -8.62 -0.91 -0.36
N LEU A 53 -7.72 -0.30 0.41
CA LEU A 53 -8.06 0.79 1.34
C LEU A 53 -8.59 2.01 0.58
N ASP A 54 -7.98 2.36 -0.56
CA ASP A 54 -8.44 3.47 -1.41
C ASP A 54 -9.83 3.21 -2.01
N LEU A 55 -10.12 1.97 -2.43
CA LEU A 55 -11.45 1.57 -2.91
C LEU A 55 -12.52 1.61 -1.82
N THR A 56 -12.14 1.37 -0.56
CA THR A 56 -13.07 1.37 0.58
C THR A 56 -13.44 2.79 1.01
N PHE A 57 -12.65 3.80 0.63
CA PHE A 57 -12.93 5.19 0.99
C PHE A 57 -14.11 5.73 0.18
N LYS A 58 -15.25 5.91 0.84
CA LYS A 58 -16.39 6.66 0.31
C LYS A 58 -16.20 8.12 0.70
N PRO A 59 -16.04 9.06 -0.25
CA PRO A 59 -15.97 10.47 0.11
C PRO A 59 -17.27 10.84 0.83
N ASP A 60 -17.13 11.48 1.98
CA ASP A 60 -18.28 11.96 2.75
C ASP A 60 -19.06 12.92 1.86
N ASP A 61 -20.29 12.55 1.54
CA ASP A 61 -21.23 13.35 0.78
C ASP A 61 -21.82 14.39 1.75
N SER A 62 -20.94 15.24 2.31
CA SER A 62 -21.30 16.41 3.11
C SER A 62 -21.90 17.46 2.17
N ASP A 63 -23.04 17.13 1.59
CA ASP A 63 -23.89 18.07 0.89
C ASP A 63 -24.63 18.89 1.97
N PRO A 64 -24.35 20.19 2.10
CA PRO A 64 -25.01 21.05 3.09
C PRO A 64 -26.53 21.13 2.90
N ASN A 65 -27.05 20.71 1.75
CA ASN A 65 -28.48 20.72 1.41
C ASN A 65 -29.19 19.38 1.62
N LYS A 66 -28.51 18.33 2.09
CA LYS A 66 -29.19 17.07 2.46
C LYS A 66 -29.70 17.21 3.91
N PRO A 67 -31.02 17.04 4.15
CA PRO A 67 -31.57 17.17 5.49
C PRO A 67 -30.93 16.11 6.39
N LYS A 68 -30.30 16.57 7.47
CA LYS A 68 -29.81 15.69 8.53
C LYS A 68 -31.03 15.00 9.13
N LEU A 69 -31.16 13.69 8.92
CA LEU A 69 -32.09 12.88 9.69
C LEU A 69 -31.62 12.96 11.15
N SER A 70 -32.45 13.61 11.98
CA SER A 70 -32.30 13.64 13.44
C SER A 70 -32.39 12.25 14.02
#